data_AF-A0A1B9MYB8-F1
#
_entry.id   AF-A0A1B9MYB8-F1
#
_cell.length_a   1.000
_cell.length_b   1.000
_cell.length_c   1.000
_cell.angle_alpha   90.00
_cell.angle_beta   90.00
_cell.angle_gamma   90.00
#
_symmetry.space_group_name_H-M   'P 1'
#
loop_
_entity.id
_entity.type
_entity.pdbx_description
1 polymer ?
#
loop_
_entity_poly.entity_id
_entity_poly.type
_entity_poly.pdbx_seq_one_letter_code
_entity_poly.pdbx_strand_id
1 'polypeptide(L)'
;MFTQRKTILSILAGVSLALSQSAIAKDRVVHFYNWAGQIGSNTISDFEKSTGIKLVYDVYDSNEILEGKLMAGHSGFDVVSPSDSFLAKQIKSDVYLPLDKSKLPNWKNLDPNLMKLMATHDPDNKYAIPYVWMTTGIGYNIDKVKERLGEDAPVDSWDLVFKPENMEKLKDCGVAFLDAPTEIFASALRYLGKNPNSTDVKDYTGAAYELLEKVRPNIRYFHSSQYITDLANGDICVILGWSGDILQSRDRANEAKNGVHIGYQIPKEGALVFFDTFAIPKDSENPDEAHEFLNFVMKPEIAAQVTNDVNFASANKEANDKFVKPEVKNDPAVYPKPEVMEKLFTLQVKDPKLERVITRTWTKLKTGK
;
A
#
# COMPACT_ATOMS: atom_id res chain seq x y z
N MET A 1 -88.17 53.54 25.06
CA MET A 1 -87.29 52.98 26.11
C MET A 1 -86.08 52.32 25.43
N PHE A 2 -84.88 52.46 26.02
CA PHE A 2 -83.72 51.53 26.04
C PHE A 2 -83.74 50.28 25.10
N THR A 3 -82.67 49.78 24.46
CA THR A 3 -81.26 50.13 24.14
C THR A 3 -80.77 49.05 23.11
N GLN A 4 -79.57 49.00 22.49
CA GLN A 4 -78.28 49.71 22.55
C GLN A 4 -77.60 49.66 21.15
N ARG A 5 -76.43 50.30 20.96
CA ARG A 5 -75.47 49.95 19.88
C ARG A 5 -74.51 48.85 20.36
N LYS A 6 -74.14 47.89 19.50
CA LYS A 6 -72.79 47.27 19.53
C LYS A 6 -72.27 46.97 18.12
N THR A 7 -71.26 47.73 17.73
CA THR A 7 -70.37 47.44 16.60
C THR A 7 -69.44 46.28 16.98
N ILE A 8 -69.22 45.32 16.10
CA ILE A 8 -68.12 44.36 16.22
C ILE A 8 -67.30 44.37 14.92
N LEU A 9 -66.19 45.09 14.97
CA LEU A 9 -65.01 44.85 14.15
C LEU A 9 -64.19 43.78 14.87
N SER A 10 -63.67 42.75 14.17
CA SER A 10 -62.30 42.22 14.41
C SER A 10 -61.92 41.02 13.54
N ILE A 11 -60.81 41.20 12.81
CA ILE A 11 -59.70 40.25 12.61
C ILE A 11 -60.00 38.98 11.80
N LEU A 12 -59.63 39.03 10.51
CA LEU A 12 -59.14 37.85 9.78
C LEU A 12 -57.84 37.36 10.42
N ALA A 13 -57.83 36.16 10.98
CA ALA A 13 -56.60 35.47 11.34
C ALA A 13 -56.06 34.75 10.10
N GLY A 14 -55.09 35.36 9.42
CA GLY A 14 -54.34 34.70 8.35
C GLY A 14 -53.44 33.60 8.93
N VAL A 15 -53.87 32.35 8.83
CA VAL A 15 -53.04 31.19 9.21
C VAL A 15 -52.01 30.97 8.12
N SER A 16 -50.83 31.59 8.27
CA SER A 16 -49.64 31.23 7.51
C SER A 16 -49.24 29.81 7.86
N LEU A 17 -49.62 28.84 7.01
CA LEU A 17 -49.04 27.50 7.06
C LEU A 17 -47.55 27.61 6.75
N ALA A 18 -46.73 27.65 7.81
CA ALA A 18 -45.33 27.33 7.70
C ALA A 18 -45.22 25.86 7.31
N LEU A 19 -45.09 25.61 6.00
CA LEU A 19 -44.67 24.33 5.47
C LEU A 19 -43.22 24.10 5.92
N SER A 20 -43.08 23.54 7.13
CA SER A 20 -41.86 22.88 7.57
C SER A 20 -41.59 21.73 6.59
N GLN A 21 -40.84 22.03 5.53
CA GLN A 21 -40.18 20.99 4.75
C GLN A 21 -39.17 20.33 5.69
N SER A 22 -39.63 19.28 6.37
CA SER A 22 -38.75 18.26 6.92
C SER A 22 -37.96 17.71 5.74
N ALA A 23 -36.78 18.27 5.51
CA ALA A 23 -35.82 17.69 4.58
C ALA A 23 -35.58 16.26 5.05
N ILE A 24 -36.04 15.29 4.27
CA ILE A 24 -35.68 13.90 4.48
C ILE A 24 -34.18 13.86 4.21
N ALA A 25 -33.38 13.89 5.28
CA ALA A 25 -31.95 13.72 5.17
C ALA A 25 -31.75 12.35 4.50
N LYS A 26 -31.12 12.35 3.31
CA LYS A 26 -30.64 11.11 2.69
C LYS A 26 -29.74 10.46 3.74
N ASP A 27 -29.99 9.18 4.05
CA ASP A 27 -29.10 8.42 4.94
C ASP A 27 -27.69 8.48 4.34
N ARG A 28 -26.79 9.18 5.02
CA ARG A 28 -25.45 9.44 4.52
C ARG A 28 -24.65 8.15 4.61
N VAL A 29 -24.12 7.70 3.48
CA VAL A 29 -23.40 6.45 3.37
C VAL A 29 -22.20 6.62 2.46
N VAL A 30 -21.12 5.90 2.76
CA VAL A 30 -19.97 5.73 1.87
C VAL A 30 -19.65 4.23 1.78
N HIS A 31 -19.53 3.73 0.55
CA HIS A 31 -19.16 2.34 0.28
C HIS A 31 -17.66 2.27 0.02
N PHE A 32 -16.93 1.52 0.84
CA PHE A 32 -15.46 1.45 0.82
C PHE A 32 -15.00 0.02 0.55
N TYR A 33 -14.19 -0.15 -0.51
CA TYR A 33 -13.60 -1.44 -0.89
C TYR A 33 -12.09 -1.42 -0.74
N ASN A 34 -11.55 -2.31 0.10
CA ASN A 34 -10.15 -2.26 0.53
C ASN A 34 -9.50 -3.64 0.62
N TRP A 35 -8.18 -3.66 0.82
CA TRP A 35 -7.46 -4.86 1.17
C TRP A 35 -7.93 -5.46 2.51
N ALA A 36 -8.10 -6.78 2.53
CA ALA A 36 -8.36 -7.52 3.76
C ALA A 36 -7.25 -7.27 4.80
N GLY A 37 -7.63 -6.87 6.01
CA GLY A 37 -6.69 -6.60 7.11
C GLY A 37 -6.01 -5.22 7.09
N GLN A 38 -6.17 -4.40 6.04
CA GLN A 38 -5.60 -3.05 6.00
C GLN A 38 -6.56 -1.97 6.52
N ILE A 39 -7.10 -2.11 7.73
CA ILE A 39 -7.91 -1.06 8.38
C ILE A 39 -7.68 -1.06 9.89
N GLY A 40 -7.63 0.12 10.51
CA GLY A 40 -7.45 0.24 11.96
C GLY A 40 -8.67 -0.28 12.72
N SER A 41 -8.42 -0.95 13.84
CA SER A 41 -9.44 -1.67 14.63
C SER A 41 -10.69 -0.84 14.99
N ASN A 42 -10.55 0.47 15.19
CA ASN A 42 -11.66 1.37 15.55
C ASN A 42 -12.10 2.31 14.42
N THR A 43 -11.39 2.33 13.29
CA THR A 43 -11.52 3.35 12.21
C THR A 43 -12.96 3.51 11.72
N ILE A 44 -13.68 2.40 11.54
CA ILE A 44 -15.09 2.41 11.14
C ILE A 44 -15.94 3.15 12.19
N SER A 45 -15.88 2.69 13.45
CA SER A 45 -16.71 3.26 14.52
C SER A 45 -16.38 4.72 14.82
N ASP A 46 -15.12 5.14 14.66
CA ASP A 46 -14.67 6.51 14.91
C ASP A 46 -15.09 7.45 13.75
N PHE A 47 -15.13 6.96 12.52
CA PHE A 47 -15.68 7.69 11.38
C PHE A 47 -17.19 7.91 11.55
N GLU A 48 -17.96 6.85 11.81
CA GLU A 48 -19.42 6.93 11.95
C GLU A 48 -19.82 7.87 13.11
N LYS A 49 -19.17 7.74 14.28
CA LYS A 49 -19.39 8.64 15.43
C LYS A 49 -19.06 10.10 15.15
N SER A 50 -18.04 10.38 14.35
CA SER A 50 -17.54 11.75 14.14
C SER A 50 -18.20 12.50 12.98
N THR A 51 -18.90 11.79 12.09
CA THR A 51 -19.53 12.36 10.88
C THR A 51 -21.03 12.10 10.77
N GLY A 52 -21.54 11.05 11.43
CA GLY A 52 -22.90 10.53 11.20
C GLY A 52 -23.08 9.82 9.85
N ILE A 53 -22.01 9.64 9.06
CA ILE A 53 -22.01 8.88 7.81
C ILE A 53 -21.82 7.41 8.14
N LYS A 54 -22.66 6.54 7.59
CA LYS A 54 -22.49 5.08 7.67
C LYS A 54 -21.37 4.62 6.73
N LEU A 55 -20.46 3.78 7.22
CA LEU A 55 -19.39 3.20 6.40
C LEU A 55 -19.72 1.74 6.07
N VAL A 56 -20.09 1.47 4.81
CA VAL A 56 -20.28 0.10 4.31
C VAL A 56 -18.93 -0.39 3.80
N TYR A 57 -18.33 -1.33 4.53
CA TYR A 57 -16.96 -1.80 4.30
C TYR A 57 -16.93 -3.22 3.74
N ASP A 58 -16.36 -3.38 2.54
CA ASP A 58 -16.09 -4.66 1.90
C ASP A 58 -14.58 -4.84 1.66
N VAL A 59 -14.14 -6.10 1.47
CA VAL A 59 -12.72 -6.43 1.28
C VAL A 59 -12.43 -7.27 0.03
N TYR A 60 -11.20 -7.15 -0.48
CA TYR A 60 -10.61 -8.02 -1.50
C TYR A 60 -9.17 -8.43 -1.13
N ASP A 61 -8.61 -9.34 -1.93
CA ASP A 61 -7.30 -9.97 -1.74
C ASP A 61 -6.37 -9.87 -2.98
N SER A 62 -6.82 -9.22 -4.06
CA SER A 62 -6.03 -9.00 -5.28
C SER A 62 -6.45 -7.74 -6.05
N ASN A 63 -5.47 -7.06 -6.67
CA ASN A 63 -5.72 -5.89 -7.51
C ASN A 63 -6.56 -6.24 -8.75
N GLU A 64 -6.44 -7.45 -9.27
CA GLU A 64 -7.17 -7.94 -10.44
C GLU A 64 -8.68 -8.03 -10.19
N ILE A 65 -9.11 -8.39 -8.98
CA ILE A 65 -10.53 -8.37 -8.58
C ILE A 65 -11.06 -6.94 -8.55
N LEU A 66 -10.29 -6.00 -7.98
CA LEU A 66 -10.66 -4.59 -7.96
C LEU A 66 -10.72 -4.01 -9.40
N GLU A 67 -9.69 -4.27 -10.22
CA GLU A 67 -9.63 -3.81 -11.61
C GLU A 67 -10.82 -4.35 -12.42
N GLY A 68 -11.15 -5.64 -12.27
CA GLY A 68 -12.31 -6.25 -12.92
C GLY A 68 -13.63 -5.56 -12.57
N LYS A 69 -13.83 -5.18 -11.31
CA LYS A 69 -15.03 -4.41 -10.89
C LYS A 69 -15.05 -3.00 -11.46
N LEU A 70 -13.92 -2.28 -11.40
CA LEU A 70 -13.83 -0.90 -11.90
C LEU A 70 -14.02 -0.82 -13.42
N MET A 71 -13.44 -1.76 -14.17
CA MET A 71 -13.52 -1.79 -15.64
C MET A 71 -14.89 -2.24 -16.16
N ALA A 72 -15.69 -2.93 -15.34
CA ALA A 72 -17.08 -3.25 -15.67
C ALA A 72 -18.01 -2.02 -15.58
N GLY A 73 -17.63 -1.01 -14.78
CA GLY A 73 -18.48 0.12 -14.41
C GLY A 73 -19.64 -0.28 -13.48
N HIS A 74 -20.29 0.72 -12.90
CA HIS A 74 -21.25 0.56 -11.80
C HIS A 74 -20.66 -0.28 -10.65
N SER A 75 -19.45 0.12 -10.23
CA SER A 75 -18.63 -0.59 -9.24
C SER A 75 -19.34 -0.82 -7.89
N GLY A 76 -20.28 0.07 -7.55
CA GLY A 76 -21.01 0.07 -6.27
C GLY A 76 -20.21 0.65 -5.12
N PHE A 77 -19.04 1.25 -5.38
CA PHE A 77 -18.13 1.78 -4.36
C PHE A 77 -17.86 3.27 -4.55
N ASP A 78 -17.76 3.96 -3.42
CA ASP A 78 -17.46 5.39 -3.33
C ASP A 78 -15.97 5.65 -3.06
N VAL A 79 -15.28 4.70 -2.41
CA VAL A 79 -13.82 4.70 -2.21
C VAL A 79 -13.26 3.30 -2.47
N VAL A 80 -12.13 3.22 -3.16
CA VAL A 80 -11.42 1.96 -3.49
C VAL A 80 -9.92 2.08 -3.22
N SER A 81 -9.23 0.95 -2.99
CA SER A 81 -7.83 0.92 -2.51
C SER A 81 -6.75 0.38 -3.47
N PRO A 82 -6.67 0.80 -4.75
CA PRO A 82 -5.73 0.22 -5.71
C PRO A 82 -4.28 0.44 -5.28
N SER A 83 -3.42 -0.55 -5.55
CA SER A 83 -1.97 -0.31 -5.49
C SER A 83 -1.55 0.63 -6.62
N ASP A 84 -0.54 1.45 -6.38
CA ASP A 84 -0.05 2.53 -7.23
C ASP A 84 0.17 2.17 -8.72
N SER A 85 0.69 0.98 -9.00
CA SER A 85 0.96 0.47 -10.34
C SER A 85 -0.32 0.09 -11.11
N PHE A 86 -1.39 -0.29 -10.41
CA PHE A 86 -2.73 -0.48 -10.97
C PHE A 86 -3.44 0.87 -11.12
N LEU A 87 -3.37 1.74 -10.11
CA LEU A 87 -3.86 3.12 -10.18
C LEU A 87 -3.34 3.83 -11.45
N ALA A 88 -2.05 3.71 -11.77
CA ALA A 88 -1.45 4.31 -12.97
C ALA A 88 -1.99 3.78 -14.30
N LYS A 89 -2.49 2.54 -14.36
CA LYS A 89 -3.17 1.97 -15.54
C LYS A 89 -4.61 2.42 -15.58
N GLN A 90 -5.29 2.37 -14.44
CA GLN A 90 -6.69 2.71 -14.26
C GLN A 90 -6.98 4.21 -14.50
N ILE A 91 -6.07 5.11 -14.12
CA ILE A 91 -6.11 6.55 -14.48
C ILE A 91 -6.13 6.74 -16.01
N LYS A 92 -5.37 5.95 -16.77
CA LYS A 92 -5.36 6.02 -18.26
C LYS A 92 -6.65 5.51 -18.88
N SER A 93 -7.42 4.72 -18.12
CA SER A 93 -8.76 4.23 -18.48
C SER A 93 -9.89 5.13 -17.96
N ASP A 94 -9.58 6.29 -17.38
CA ASP A 94 -10.55 7.32 -16.94
C ASP A 94 -11.59 6.82 -15.91
N VAL A 95 -11.18 5.88 -15.04
CA VAL A 95 -12.10 5.25 -14.04
C VAL A 95 -12.23 6.02 -12.73
N TYR A 96 -11.51 7.14 -12.53
CA TYR A 96 -11.47 7.90 -11.27
C TYR A 96 -11.92 9.35 -11.41
N LEU A 97 -12.58 9.85 -10.36
CA LEU A 97 -12.80 11.28 -10.17
C LEU A 97 -11.50 11.98 -9.69
N PRO A 98 -11.14 13.14 -10.26
CA PRO A 98 -10.14 14.01 -9.65
C PRO A 98 -10.55 14.42 -8.23
N LEU A 99 -9.62 14.36 -7.28
CA LEU A 99 -9.88 14.74 -5.89
C LEU A 99 -9.98 16.26 -5.76
N ASP A 100 -11.06 16.74 -5.13
CA ASP A 100 -11.19 18.12 -4.70
C ASP A 100 -10.35 18.35 -3.43
N LYS A 101 -9.10 18.77 -3.65
CA LYS A 101 -8.15 19.06 -2.56
C LYS A 101 -8.64 20.15 -1.59
N SER A 102 -9.64 20.97 -1.95
CA SER A 102 -10.23 21.94 -1.01
C SER A 102 -11.06 21.27 0.10
N LYS A 103 -11.60 20.07 -0.16
CA LYS A 103 -12.30 19.23 0.82
C LYS A 103 -11.36 18.37 1.68
N LEU A 104 -10.04 18.43 1.42
CA LEU A 104 -9.01 17.59 2.02
C LEU A 104 -8.00 18.40 2.88
N PRO A 105 -8.41 19.18 3.89
CA PRO A 105 -7.50 19.99 4.71
C PRO A 105 -6.42 19.19 5.47
N ASN A 106 -6.59 17.88 5.63
CA ASN A 106 -5.58 16.97 6.20
C ASN A 106 -4.51 16.50 5.20
N TRP A 107 -4.62 16.85 3.90
CA TRP A 107 -3.61 16.56 2.88
C TRP A 107 -2.19 17.03 3.26
N LYS A 108 -2.10 18.13 4.01
CA LYS A 108 -0.85 18.69 4.55
C LYS A 108 -0.06 17.74 5.47
N ASN A 109 -0.70 16.67 5.95
CA ASN A 109 -0.10 15.68 6.86
C ASN A 109 0.65 14.56 6.10
N LEU A 110 0.43 14.44 4.78
CA LEU A 110 1.09 13.44 3.92
C LEU A 110 2.58 13.74 3.73
N ASP A 111 3.42 12.71 3.68
CA ASP A 111 4.86 12.88 3.52
C ASP A 111 5.23 13.39 2.11
N PRO A 112 5.87 14.57 1.96
CA PRO A 112 6.16 15.15 0.65
C PRO A 112 7.07 14.30 -0.25
N ASN A 113 7.94 13.46 0.33
CA ASN A 113 8.82 12.57 -0.44
C ASN A 113 8.03 11.39 -1.01
N LEU A 114 7.13 10.81 -0.21
CA LEU A 114 6.22 9.76 -0.66
C LEU A 114 5.22 10.28 -1.69
N MET A 115 4.68 11.49 -1.50
CA MET A 115 3.83 12.16 -2.49
C MET A 115 4.56 12.35 -3.83
N LYS A 116 5.83 12.75 -3.81
CA LYS A 116 6.66 12.89 -5.03
C LYS A 116 6.89 11.55 -5.75
N LEU A 117 7.01 10.45 -5.01
CA LEU A 117 7.13 9.10 -5.58
C LEU A 117 5.79 8.64 -6.18
N MET A 118 4.70 8.78 -5.44
CA MET A 118 3.33 8.47 -5.88
C MET A 118 2.90 9.32 -7.10
N ALA A 119 3.44 10.54 -7.24
CA ALA A 119 3.24 11.39 -8.42
C ALA A 119 3.77 10.81 -9.75
N THR A 120 4.59 9.75 -9.69
CA THR A 120 5.03 9.00 -10.90
C THR A 120 3.94 8.09 -11.46
N HIS A 121 2.92 7.78 -10.66
CA HIS A 121 1.75 6.98 -11.02
C HIS A 121 0.50 7.84 -11.20
N ASP A 122 0.33 8.85 -10.35
CA ASP A 122 -0.76 9.83 -10.36
C ASP A 122 -0.19 11.25 -10.54
N PRO A 123 -0.05 11.75 -11.78
CA PRO A 123 0.51 13.07 -12.05
C PRO A 123 -0.23 14.18 -11.29
N ASP A 124 0.55 15.08 -10.67
CA ASP A 124 0.09 16.13 -9.74
C ASP A 124 -0.65 15.62 -8.47
N ASN A 125 -0.56 14.31 -8.19
CA ASN A 125 -1.31 13.61 -7.14
C ASN A 125 -2.81 13.96 -7.22
N LYS A 126 -3.42 13.73 -8.39
CA LYS A 126 -4.71 14.28 -8.78
C LYS A 126 -5.89 13.37 -8.43
N TYR A 127 -5.72 12.05 -8.38
CA TYR A 127 -6.81 11.08 -8.31
C TYR A 127 -6.82 10.25 -7.02
N ALA A 128 -5.71 10.12 -6.30
CA ALA A 128 -5.65 9.33 -5.07
C ALA A 128 -4.81 9.97 -3.96
N ILE A 129 -5.01 9.49 -2.73
CA ILE A 129 -4.10 9.69 -1.60
C ILE A 129 -3.31 8.40 -1.33
N PRO A 130 -2.01 8.44 -1.01
CA PRO A 130 -1.33 7.27 -0.48
C PRO A 130 -1.83 6.99 0.94
N TYR A 131 -2.07 5.72 1.26
CA TYR A 131 -2.59 5.28 2.55
C TYR A 131 -1.50 4.62 3.38
N VAL A 132 -1.07 3.44 2.94
CA VAL A 132 0.08 2.70 3.46
C VAL A 132 1.11 2.49 2.35
N TRP A 133 2.35 2.29 2.75
CA TRP A 133 3.42 1.93 1.84
C TRP A 133 4.21 0.74 2.35
N MET A 134 4.74 0.00 1.39
CA MET A 134 5.50 -1.22 1.59
C MET A 134 6.76 -1.17 0.75
N THR A 135 7.71 -2.04 1.04
CA THR A 135 8.92 -2.19 0.25
C THR A 135 9.16 -3.63 -0.15
N THR A 136 9.88 -3.80 -1.25
CA THR A 136 10.42 -5.10 -1.67
C THR A 136 11.90 -5.14 -1.27
N GLY A 137 12.20 -5.91 -0.24
CA GLY A 137 13.50 -5.94 0.45
C GLY A 137 13.94 -7.36 0.77
N ILE A 138 14.62 -7.53 1.90
CA ILE A 138 15.20 -8.80 2.33
C ILE A 138 14.56 -9.24 3.65
N GLY A 139 13.80 -10.33 3.61
CA GLY A 139 13.37 -11.06 4.81
C GLY A 139 14.33 -12.19 5.11
N TYR A 140 14.64 -12.42 6.38
CA TYR A 140 15.62 -13.43 6.75
C TYR A 140 15.42 -13.99 8.16
N ASN A 141 15.79 -15.26 8.33
CA ASN A 141 15.95 -15.88 9.63
C ASN A 141 17.31 -15.42 10.21
N ILE A 142 17.26 -14.67 11.31
CA ILE A 142 18.42 -13.99 11.90
C ILE A 142 19.50 -15.00 12.28
N ASP A 143 19.12 -16.07 13.00
CA ASP A 143 20.07 -17.07 13.50
C ASP A 143 20.69 -17.88 12.37
N LYS A 144 19.89 -18.33 11.39
CA LYS A 144 20.38 -19.16 10.27
C LYS A 144 21.30 -18.41 9.32
N VAL A 145 21.06 -17.11 9.10
CA VAL A 145 21.97 -16.26 8.31
C VAL A 145 23.28 -16.03 9.08
N LYS A 146 23.18 -15.68 10.36
CA LYS A 146 24.32 -15.48 11.26
C LYS A 146 25.20 -16.73 11.41
N GLU A 147 24.60 -17.92 11.47
CA GLU A 147 25.31 -19.21 11.47
C GLU A 147 26.22 -19.41 10.24
N ARG A 148 25.78 -18.92 9.06
CA ARG A 148 26.43 -19.18 7.76
C ARG A 148 27.36 -18.06 7.30
N LEU A 149 27.06 -16.82 7.66
CA LEU A 149 27.77 -15.62 7.22
C LEU A 149 28.50 -14.87 8.34
N GLY A 150 28.25 -15.22 9.61
CA GLY A 150 28.81 -14.54 10.79
C GLY A 150 27.96 -13.35 11.26
N GLU A 151 28.45 -12.65 12.29
CA GLU A 151 27.83 -11.42 12.82
C GLU A 151 27.77 -10.30 11.77
N ASP A 152 28.81 -10.19 10.94
CA ASP A 152 28.97 -9.16 9.90
C ASP A 152 28.26 -9.53 8.57
N ALA A 153 27.23 -10.39 8.64
CA ALA A 153 26.42 -10.74 7.47
C ALA A 153 25.81 -9.47 6.84
N PRO A 154 25.91 -9.29 5.49
CA PRO A 154 25.52 -8.04 4.83
C PRO A 154 23.99 -7.92 4.63
N VAL A 155 23.21 -8.15 5.69
CA VAL A 155 21.73 -8.12 5.68
C VAL A 155 21.17 -6.74 5.34
N ASP A 156 21.96 -5.68 5.55
CA ASP A 156 21.65 -4.29 5.17
C ASP A 156 21.88 -3.96 3.68
N SER A 157 22.22 -4.96 2.86
CA SER A 157 22.64 -4.78 1.48
C SER A 157 22.07 -5.84 0.55
N TRP A 158 21.80 -5.44 -0.68
CA TRP A 158 21.52 -6.38 -1.78
C TRP A 158 22.67 -7.38 -2.03
N ASP A 159 23.88 -7.12 -1.53
CA ASP A 159 24.99 -8.07 -1.49
C ASP A 159 24.60 -9.43 -0.89
N LEU A 160 23.67 -9.51 0.07
CA LEU A 160 23.25 -10.78 0.65
C LEU A 160 22.69 -11.75 -0.40
N VAL A 161 21.94 -11.22 -1.38
CA VAL A 161 21.15 -12.01 -2.35
C VAL A 161 21.66 -11.94 -3.78
N PHE A 162 22.50 -10.96 -4.12
CA PHE A 162 23.07 -10.80 -5.47
C PHE A 162 24.56 -11.16 -5.59
N LYS A 163 25.27 -11.38 -4.47
CA LYS A 163 26.62 -11.98 -4.51
C LYS A 163 26.56 -13.51 -4.47
N PRO A 164 27.09 -14.23 -5.48
CA PRO A 164 27.10 -15.69 -5.50
C PRO A 164 27.74 -16.32 -4.26
N GLU A 165 28.82 -15.73 -3.74
CA GLU A 165 29.57 -16.21 -2.58
C GLU A 165 28.80 -16.13 -1.24
N ASN A 166 27.78 -15.27 -1.16
CA ASN A 166 26.84 -15.24 -0.03
C ASN A 166 25.71 -16.24 -0.26
N MET A 167 25.12 -16.22 -1.45
CA MET A 167 24.02 -17.12 -1.85
C MET A 167 24.39 -18.61 -1.78
N GLU A 168 25.63 -18.98 -2.13
CA GLU A 168 26.12 -20.36 -2.03
C GLU A 168 26.12 -20.87 -0.59
N LYS A 169 26.54 -20.02 0.37
CA LYS A 169 26.55 -20.34 1.80
C LYS A 169 25.15 -20.40 2.43
N LEU A 170 24.16 -19.74 1.82
CA LEU A 170 22.76 -19.70 2.28
C LEU A 170 21.88 -20.79 1.62
N LYS A 171 22.40 -21.48 0.60
CA LYS A 171 21.65 -22.43 -0.22
C LYS A 171 21.02 -23.57 0.57
N ASP A 172 21.71 -24.09 1.58
CA ASP A 172 21.29 -25.22 2.39
C ASP A 172 20.08 -24.85 3.27
N CYS A 173 20.13 -23.71 3.96
CA CYS A 173 19.02 -23.21 4.76
C CYS A 173 17.85 -22.70 3.91
N GLY A 174 18.10 -22.37 2.64
CA GLY A 174 17.07 -22.10 1.64
C GLY A 174 16.88 -20.62 1.37
N VAL A 175 17.11 -20.25 0.11
CA VAL A 175 16.81 -18.91 -0.39
C VAL A 175 15.63 -18.98 -1.36
N ALA A 176 14.66 -18.09 -1.18
CA ALA A 176 13.52 -17.90 -2.05
C ALA A 176 13.51 -16.48 -2.63
N PHE A 177 12.84 -16.29 -3.76
CA PHE A 177 12.60 -15.00 -4.40
C PHE A 177 11.11 -14.88 -4.74
N LEU A 178 10.53 -13.67 -4.75
CA LEU A 178 9.19 -13.46 -5.31
C LEU A 178 9.13 -13.95 -6.77
N ASP A 179 7.94 -14.42 -7.20
CA ASP A 179 7.64 -14.62 -8.62
C ASP A 179 7.14 -13.31 -9.28
N ALA A 180 7.81 -12.21 -8.97
CA ALA A 180 7.45 -10.84 -9.35
C ALA A 180 8.52 -10.24 -10.30
N PRO A 181 8.51 -10.62 -11.60
CA PRO A 181 9.63 -10.34 -12.51
C PRO A 181 10.00 -8.86 -12.60
N THR A 182 9.01 -7.97 -12.68
CA THR A 182 9.23 -6.52 -12.77
C THR A 182 9.95 -5.95 -11.56
N GLU A 183 9.69 -6.49 -10.36
CA GLU A 183 10.34 -6.09 -9.11
C GLU A 183 11.76 -6.65 -9.03
N ILE A 184 11.93 -7.97 -9.26
CA ILE A 184 13.23 -8.64 -9.18
C ILE A 184 14.23 -8.02 -10.16
N PHE A 185 13.82 -7.77 -11.41
CA PHE A 185 14.67 -7.08 -12.38
C PHE A 185 14.94 -5.62 -12.00
N ALA A 186 13.99 -4.90 -11.39
CA ALA A 186 14.23 -3.53 -10.96
C ALA A 186 15.23 -3.45 -9.78
N SER A 187 15.12 -4.34 -8.79
CA SER A 187 16.09 -4.46 -7.70
C SER A 187 17.48 -4.88 -8.20
N ALA A 188 17.56 -5.83 -9.14
CA ALA A 188 18.82 -6.20 -9.79
C ALA A 188 19.45 -5.02 -10.56
N LEU A 189 18.65 -4.25 -11.32
CA LEU A 189 19.13 -3.05 -12.00
C LEU A 189 19.59 -1.97 -11.03
N ARG A 190 18.85 -1.76 -9.93
CA ARG A 190 19.23 -0.82 -8.87
C ARG A 190 20.59 -1.18 -8.26
N TYR A 191 20.80 -2.44 -7.94
CA TYR A 191 22.08 -2.94 -7.41
C TYR A 191 23.24 -2.74 -8.40
N LEU A 192 23.00 -2.93 -9.70
CA LEU A 192 23.98 -2.68 -10.77
C LEU A 192 24.22 -1.19 -11.06
N GLY A 193 23.68 -0.27 -10.26
CA GLY A 193 23.79 1.19 -10.47
C GLY A 193 23.04 1.69 -11.72
N LYS A 194 22.13 0.88 -12.28
CA LYS A 194 21.31 1.21 -13.43
C LYS A 194 19.97 1.81 -12.99
N ASN A 195 19.27 2.44 -13.93
CA ASN A 195 17.90 2.88 -13.69
C ASN A 195 16.98 1.65 -13.47
N PRO A 196 16.33 1.48 -12.32
CA PRO A 196 15.36 0.39 -12.11
C PRO A 196 14.19 0.46 -13.12
N ASN A 197 13.88 1.66 -13.61
CA ASN A 197 12.92 1.93 -14.66
C ASN A 197 13.55 2.08 -16.05
N SER A 198 14.66 1.38 -16.32
CA SER A 198 15.25 1.37 -17.67
C SER A 198 14.23 0.98 -18.75
N THR A 199 14.42 1.58 -19.92
CA THR A 199 13.67 1.26 -21.15
C THR A 199 14.55 0.55 -22.18
N ASP A 200 15.85 0.35 -21.90
CA ASP A 200 16.74 -0.44 -22.76
C ASP A 200 16.50 -1.94 -22.52
N VAL A 201 16.15 -2.65 -23.59
CA VAL A 201 16.01 -4.11 -23.62
C VAL A 201 17.28 -4.82 -23.10
N LYS A 202 18.47 -4.29 -23.39
CA LYS A 202 19.76 -4.91 -23.03
C LYS A 202 20.02 -4.91 -21.52
N ASP A 203 19.46 -3.96 -20.79
CA ASP A 203 19.56 -3.93 -19.32
C ASP A 203 18.87 -5.15 -18.71
N TYR A 204 17.74 -5.58 -19.28
CA TYR A 204 17.00 -6.75 -18.84
C TYR A 204 17.55 -8.06 -19.40
N THR A 205 17.87 -8.14 -20.70
CA THR A 205 18.31 -9.40 -21.34
C THR A 205 19.79 -9.71 -21.15
N GLY A 206 20.61 -8.70 -20.81
CA GLY A 206 22.02 -8.82 -20.50
C GLY A 206 22.25 -8.59 -19.00
N ALA A 207 22.62 -7.36 -18.63
CA ALA A 207 23.20 -7.05 -17.31
C ALA A 207 22.43 -7.61 -16.10
N ALA A 208 21.10 -7.39 -16.00
CA ALA A 208 20.32 -7.89 -14.87
C ALA A 208 20.06 -9.41 -14.96
N TYR A 209 19.88 -9.96 -16.16
CA TYR A 209 19.78 -11.41 -16.35
C TYR A 209 21.08 -12.13 -15.98
N GLU A 210 22.24 -11.63 -16.42
CA GLU A 210 23.57 -12.19 -16.11
C GLU A 210 23.90 -12.12 -14.61
N LEU A 211 23.39 -11.13 -13.88
CA LEU A 211 23.48 -11.09 -12.42
C LEU A 211 22.62 -12.21 -11.80
N LEU A 212 21.34 -12.26 -12.17
CA LEU A 212 20.39 -13.21 -11.61
C LEU A 212 20.74 -14.66 -11.96
N GLU A 213 21.29 -14.92 -13.15
CA GLU A 213 21.75 -16.23 -13.61
C GLU A 213 22.89 -16.79 -12.74
N LYS A 214 23.77 -15.93 -12.20
CA LYS A 214 24.87 -16.35 -11.30
C LYS A 214 24.38 -16.80 -9.93
N VAL A 215 23.28 -16.23 -9.42
CA VAL A 215 22.68 -16.60 -8.12
C VAL A 215 21.57 -17.63 -8.25
N ARG A 216 21.00 -17.80 -9.45
CA ARG A 216 19.91 -18.74 -9.77
C ARG A 216 20.11 -20.18 -9.26
N PRO A 217 21.30 -20.81 -9.34
CA PRO A 217 21.52 -22.17 -8.83
C PRO A 217 21.38 -22.32 -7.31
N ASN A 218 21.32 -21.20 -6.57
CA ASN A 218 21.20 -21.16 -5.11
C ASN A 218 19.78 -20.79 -4.63
N ILE A 219 18.90 -20.39 -5.56
CA ILE A 219 17.49 -20.10 -5.30
C ILE A 219 16.70 -21.42 -5.33
N ARG A 220 16.06 -21.76 -4.22
CA ARG A 220 15.25 -22.98 -4.04
C ARG A 220 13.95 -22.92 -4.86
N TYR A 221 13.25 -21.79 -4.82
CA TYR A 221 12.03 -21.55 -5.60
C TYR A 221 11.76 -20.06 -5.85
N PHE A 222 10.83 -19.80 -6.77
CA PHE A 222 10.21 -18.49 -6.98
C PHE A 222 8.72 -18.60 -6.64
N HIS A 223 8.24 -17.85 -5.65
CA HIS A 223 6.82 -17.86 -5.24
C HIS A 223 6.48 -16.58 -4.47
N SER A 224 5.27 -16.05 -4.67
CA SER A 224 4.82 -14.78 -4.06
C SER A 224 3.85 -14.95 -2.88
N SER A 225 3.93 -16.05 -2.12
CA SER A 225 3.12 -16.24 -0.90
C SER A 225 3.54 -17.44 -0.03
N GLN A 226 3.96 -18.56 -0.63
CA GLN A 226 4.44 -19.75 0.11
C GLN A 226 5.51 -19.38 1.16
N TYR A 227 6.40 -18.46 0.81
CA TYR A 227 7.49 -18.00 1.65
C TYR A 227 7.05 -17.46 3.02
N ILE A 228 5.81 -17.00 3.18
CA ILE A 228 5.29 -16.49 4.46
C ILE A 228 5.31 -17.61 5.52
N THR A 229 4.80 -18.79 5.14
CA THR A 229 4.74 -19.96 6.03
C THR A 229 6.12 -20.59 6.16
N ASP A 230 6.84 -20.75 5.05
CA ASP A 230 8.18 -21.35 5.06
C ASP A 230 9.17 -20.51 5.90
N LEU A 231 9.08 -19.17 5.88
CA LEU A 231 9.93 -18.30 6.70
C LEU A 231 9.52 -18.39 8.18
N ALA A 232 8.22 -18.31 8.49
CA ALA A 232 7.68 -18.43 9.85
C ALA A 232 8.05 -19.75 10.54
N ASN A 233 8.08 -20.86 9.80
CA ASN A 233 8.52 -22.18 10.26
C ASN A 233 10.05 -22.34 10.27
N GLY A 234 10.78 -21.45 9.59
CA GLY A 234 12.21 -21.55 9.37
C GLY A 234 12.63 -22.60 8.32
N ASP A 235 11.71 -23.04 7.46
CA ASP A 235 12.01 -23.92 6.32
C ASP A 235 12.92 -23.24 5.28
N ILE A 236 12.80 -21.91 5.13
CA ILE A 236 13.77 -21.05 4.42
C ILE A 236 14.49 -20.11 5.40
N CYS A 237 15.63 -19.56 4.99
CA CYS A 237 16.40 -18.59 5.76
C CYS A 237 16.50 -17.20 5.13
N VAL A 238 16.29 -17.05 3.82
CA VAL A 238 16.28 -15.74 3.14
C VAL A 238 15.20 -15.71 2.06
N ILE A 239 14.49 -14.58 1.97
CA ILE A 239 13.54 -14.25 0.92
C ILE A 239 13.79 -12.81 0.43
N LEU A 240 13.92 -12.63 -0.89
CA LEU A 240 13.67 -11.32 -1.49
C LEU A 240 12.15 -11.17 -1.63
N GLY A 241 11.52 -10.34 -0.79
CA GLY A 241 10.07 -10.33 -0.58
C GLY A 241 9.49 -9.01 -0.05
N TRP A 242 8.17 -8.97 0.12
CA TRP A 242 7.43 -7.78 0.54
C TRP A 242 7.46 -7.60 2.07
N SER A 243 7.63 -6.35 2.53
CA SER A 243 7.77 -6.01 3.94
C SER A 243 6.61 -6.54 4.81
N GLY A 244 5.36 -6.36 4.38
CA GLY A 244 4.17 -6.80 5.12
C GLY A 244 4.13 -8.30 5.39
N ASP A 245 4.36 -9.10 4.36
CA ASP A 245 4.38 -10.56 4.42
C ASP A 245 5.48 -11.09 5.35
N ILE A 246 6.63 -10.41 5.38
CA ILE A 246 7.77 -10.80 6.21
C ILE A 246 7.52 -10.41 7.68
N LEU A 247 6.88 -9.27 7.93
CA LEU A 247 6.39 -8.89 9.27
C LEU A 247 5.29 -9.85 9.76
N GLN A 248 4.36 -10.25 8.89
CA GLN A 248 3.38 -11.30 9.19
C GLN A 248 4.07 -12.64 9.51
N SER A 249 5.15 -12.99 8.81
CA SER A 249 5.94 -14.20 9.07
C SER A 249 6.60 -14.15 10.46
N ARG A 250 7.20 -13.01 10.81
CA ARG A 250 7.77 -12.72 12.13
C ARG A 250 6.73 -12.85 13.24
N ASP A 251 5.58 -12.23 13.05
CA ASP A 251 4.54 -12.18 14.06
C ASP A 251 3.92 -13.57 14.29
N ARG A 252 3.71 -14.37 13.22
CA ARG A 252 3.34 -15.80 13.31
C ARG A 252 4.37 -16.67 14.04
N ALA A 253 5.67 -16.48 13.79
CA ALA A 253 6.73 -17.21 14.49
C ALA A 253 6.76 -16.90 16.00
N ASN A 254 6.58 -15.62 16.35
CA ASN A 254 6.46 -15.14 17.73
C ASN A 254 5.24 -15.75 18.44
N GLU A 255 4.08 -15.76 17.79
CA GLU A 255 2.84 -16.36 18.31
C GLU A 255 2.99 -17.88 18.53
N ALA A 256 3.60 -18.58 17.56
CA ALA A 256 3.86 -20.01 17.63
C ALA A 256 4.91 -20.40 18.68
N LYS A 257 5.74 -19.44 19.13
CA LYS A 257 6.85 -19.64 20.09
C LYS A 257 7.82 -20.75 19.65
N ASN A 258 8.02 -20.89 18.34
CA ASN A 258 8.81 -21.95 17.73
C ASN A 258 10.33 -21.70 17.75
N GLY A 259 10.77 -20.53 18.25
CA GLY A 259 12.17 -20.13 18.33
C GLY A 259 12.77 -19.58 17.03
N VAL A 260 11.92 -19.27 16.04
CA VAL A 260 12.36 -18.69 14.76
C VAL A 260 12.36 -17.16 14.84
N HIS A 261 13.54 -16.55 14.83
CA HIS A 261 13.70 -15.09 14.83
C HIS A 261 13.82 -14.55 13.40
N ILE A 262 12.89 -13.67 13.00
CA ILE A 262 12.81 -13.12 11.64
C ILE A 262 13.10 -11.64 11.65
N GLY A 263 14.03 -11.22 10.79
CA GLY A 263 14.29 -9.84 10.44
C GLY A 263 13.76 -9.50 9.05
N TYR A 264 13.45 -8.22 8.86
CA TYR A 264 13.28 -7.62 7.54
C TYR A 264 14.20 -6.42 7.43
N GLN A 265 14.81 -6.23 6.26
CA GLN A 265 15.72 -5.13 6.02
C GLN A 265 15.51 -4.54 4.64
N ILE A 266 15.38 -3.21 4.61
CA ILE A 266 15.36 -2.39 3.40
C ILE A 266 16.83 -2.10 3.05
N PRO A 267 17.36 -2.56 1.90
CA PRO A 267 18.80 -2.45 1.62
C PRO A 267 19.27 -1.01 1.38
N LYS A 268 20.49 -0.71 1.84
CA LYS A 268 21.10 0.63 1.85
C LYS A 268 21.37 1.24 0.47
N GLU A 269 21.35 0.42 -0.57
CA GLU A 269 21.43 0.87 -1.97
C GLU A 269 20.11 1.48 -2.46
N GLY A 270 19.01 1.22 -1.76
CA GLY A 270 17.63 1.57 -2.12
C GLY A 270 16.81 0.34 -2.53
N ALA A 271 15.51 0.40 -2.24
CA ALA A 271 14.53 -0.65 -2.52
C ALA A 271 13.38 -0.13 -3.38
N LEU A 272 12.64 -1.05 -3.99
CA LEU A 272 11.33 -0.73 -4.53
C LEU A 272 10.40 -0.36 -3.37
N VAL A 273 9.69 0.76 -3.51
CA VAL A 273 8.53 1.14 -2.70
C VAL A 273 7.27 1.10 -3.56
N PHE A 274 6.19 0.64 -2.97
CA PHE A 274 4.86 0.69 -3.56
C PHE A 274 3.84 1.15 -2.53
N PHE A 275 2.79 1.81 -3.01
CA PHE A 275 1.73 2.37 -2.19
C PHE A 275 0.43 1.60 -2.44
N ASP A 276 -0.29 1.29 -1.37
CA ASP A 276 -1.75 1.17 -1.48
C ASP A 276 -2.33 2.57 -1.28
N THR A 277 -3.26 2.94 -2.16
CA THR A 277 -3.78 4.30 -2.29
C THR A 277 -5.29 4.29 -2.14
N PHE A 278 -5.92 5.38 -1.71
CA PHE A 278 -7.38 5.52 -1.78
C PHE A 278 -7.78 6.48 -2.90
N ALA A 279 -8.66 6.03 -3.78
CA ALA A 279 -9.19 6.77 -4.91
C ALA A 279 -10.73 6.72 -4.94
N ILE A 280 -11.36 7.69 -5.60
CA ILE A 280 -12.82 7.78 -5.76
C ILE A 280 -13.19 7.33 -7.17
N PRO A 281 -13.93 6.22 -7.35
CA PRO A 281 -14.42 5.78 -8.66
C PRO A 281 -15.27 6.85 -9.34
N LYS A 282 -15.20 6.92 -10.68
CA LYS A 282 -15.90 7.94 -11.47
C LYS A 282 -17.43 7.80 -11.44
N ASP A 283 -17.90 6.63 -11.04
CA ASP A 283 -19.30 6.24 -10.88
C ASP A 283 -19.79 6.25 -9.42
N SER A 284 -19.01 6.79 -8.48
CA SER A 284 -19.42 6.98 -7.08
C SER A 284 -20.74 7.75 -6.96
N GLU A 285 -21.66 7.24 -6.14
CA GLU A 285 -22.97 7.86 -5.88
C GLU A 285 -22.94 8.84 -4.69
N ASN A 286 -21.89 8.77 -3.85
CA ASN A 286 -21.71 9.59 -2.65
C ASN A 286 -20.30 10.23 -2.62
N PRO A 287 -19.90 11.02 -3.65
CA PRO A 287 -18.55 11.56 -3.75
C PRO A 287 -18.21 12.59 -2.66
N ASP A 288 -19.20 13.25 -2.05
CA ASP A 288 -18.97 14.18 -0.93
C ASP A 288 -18.63 13.42 0.37
N GLU A 289 -19.41 12.40 0.71
CA GLU A 289 -19.11 11.46 1.80
C GLU A 289 -17.76 10.74 1.59
N ALA A 290 -17.40 10.41 0.34
CA ALA A 290 -16.10 9.87 -0.01
C ALA A 290 -14.94 10.83 0.32
N HIS A 291 -15.06 12.13 -0.02
CA HIS A 291 -14.06 13.13 0.37
C HIS A 291 -13.98 13.32 1.90
N GLU A 292 -15.11 13.25 2.61
CA GLU A 292 -15.11 13.28 4.08
C GLU A 292 -14.38 12.06 4.67
N PHE A 293 -14.55 10.86 4.10
CA PHE A 293 -13.80 9.67 4.50
C PHE A 293 -12.29 9.80 4.20
N LEU A 294 -11.90 10.23 2.99
CA LEU A 294 -10.49 10.48 2.65
C LEU A 294 -9.84 11.50 3.58
N ASN A 295 -10.54 12.59 3.89
CA ASN A 295 -10.04 13.59 4.83
C ASN A 295 -9.98 13.06 6.28
N PHE A 296 -10.89 12.17 6.68
CA PHE A 296 -10.90 11.53 7.99
C PHE A 296 -9.70 10.59 8.17
N VAL A 297 -9.40 9.70 7.21
CA VAL A 297 -8.28 8.75 7.32
C VAL A 297 -6.91 9.44 7.26
N MET A 298 -6.83 10.66 6.72
CA MET A 298 -5.63 11.52 6.78
C MET A 298 -5.44 12.27 8.12
N LYS A 299 -6.32 12.10 9.11
CA LYS A 299 -6.05 12.55 10.48
C LYS A 299 -4.86 11.76 11.06
N PRO A 300 -3.84 12.41 11.65
CA PRO A 300 -2.63 11.72 12.12
C PRO A 300 -2.90 10.57 13.09
N GLU A 301 -3.85 10.76 14.01
CA GLU A 301 -4.25 9.77 15.00
C GLU A 301 -4.96 8.56 14.38
N ILE A 302 -5.71 8.74 13.29
CA ILE A 302 -6.40 7.65 12.56
C ILE A 302 -5.41 6.89 11.68
N ALA A 303 -4.59 7.60 10.91
CA ALA A 303 -3.54 7.00 10.08
C ALA A 303 -2.56 6.14 10.90
N ALA A 304 -2.23 6.57 12.13
CA ALA A 304 -1.38 5.80 13.03
C ALA A 304 -2.03 4.52 13.60
N GLN A 305 -3.37 4.44 13.72
CA GLN A 305 -4.03 3.20 14.20
C GLN A 305 -3.62 2.01 13.33
N VAL A 306 -3.64 2.19 12.01
CA VAL A 306 -3.30 1.16 11.01
C VAL A 306 -1.87 0.67 11.20
N THR A 307 -0.89 1.57 11.20
CA THR A 307 0.51 1.23 11.44
C THR A 307 0.73 0.55 12.79
N ASN A 308 0.03 1.00 13.83
CA ASN A 308 0.15 0.48 15.19
C ASN A 308 -0.50 -0.90 15.40
N ASP A 309 -1.43 -1.29 14.52
CA ASP A 309 -2.18 -2.54 14.59
C ASP A 309 -1.60 -3.61 13.62
N VAL A 310 -1.13 -3.21 12.43
CA VAL A 310 -0.71 -4.13 11.35
C VAL A 310 0.69 -3.88 10.77
N ASN A 311 1.50 -3.03 11.41
CA ASN A 311 2.91 -2.75 11.07
C ASN A 311 3.19 -2.25 9.63
N PHE A 312 2.17 -1.87 8.86
CA PHE A 312 2.35 -1.17 7.58
C PHE A 312 2.73 0.29 7.80
N ALA A 313 3.76 0.78 7.10
CA ALA A 313 4.21 2.16 7.24
C ALA A 313 3.16 3.13 6.67
N SER A 314 2.78 4.16 7.43
CA SER A 314 1.81 5.14 6.95
C SER A 314 2.48 6.16 6.03
N ALA A 315 1.75 6.60 5.01
CA ALA A 315 2.16 7.73 4.17
C ALA A 315 1.95 9.11 4.85
N ASN A 316 1.41 9.13 6.07
CA ASN A 316 1.16 10.33 6.86
C ASN A 316 2.35 10.65 7.79
N LYS A 317 3.13 11.67 7.44
CA LYS A 317 4.32 12.07 8.22
C LYS A 317 3.98 12.48 9.65
N GLU A 318 2.89 13.21 9.84
CA GLU A 318 2.45 13.66 11.16
C GLU A 318 2.02 12.49 12.06
N ALA A 319 1.41 11.45 11.49
CA ALA A 319 1.10 10.20 12.18
C ALA A 319 2.39 9.51 12.66
N ASN A 320 3.35 9.35 11.75
CA ASN A 320 4.65 8.72 12.01
C ASN A 320 5.46 9.47 13.07
N ASP A 321 5.39 10.80 13.06
CA ASP A 321 6.14 11.62 14.01
C ASP A 321 5.55 11.58 15.43
N LYS A 322 4.22 11.55 15.57
CA LYS A 322 3.52 11.84 16.85
C LYS A 322 2.70 10.71 17.45
N PHE A 323 2.21 9.75 16.64
CA PHE A 323 1.17 8.80 17.06
C PHE A 323 1.53 7.32 16.81
N VAL A 324 2.49 7.03 15.93
CA VAL A 324 3.05 5.68 15.79
C VAL A 324 3.87 5.33 17.03
N LYS A 325 3.61 4.15 17.61
CA LYS A 325 4.25 3.67 18.84
C LYS A 325 5.77 3.57 18.67
N PRO A 326 6.60 3.88 19.69
CA PRO A 326 8.06 3.87 19.57
C PRO A 326 8.65 2.56 19.05
N GLU A 327 8.08 1.41 19.41
CA GLU A 327 8.51 0.08 18.97
C GLU A 327 8.30 -0.14 17.47
N VAL A 328 7.26 0.43 16.86
CA VAL A 328 7.02 0.36 15.41
C VAL A 328 7.79 1.48 14.69
N LYS A 329 7.83 2.68 15.26
CA LYS A 329 8.51 3.85 14.69
C LYS A 329 10.02 3.67 14.57
N ASN A 330 10.63 2.97 15.52
CA ASN A 330 12.08 2.70 15.53
C ASN A 330 12.45 1.36 14.87
N ASP A 331 11.49 0.59 14.35
CA ASP A 331 11.76 -0.63 13.60
C ASP A 331 12.24 -0.27 12.17
N PRO A 332 13.52 -0.51 11.81
CA PRO A 332 14.04 -0.20 10.47
C PRO A 332 13.40 -1.05 9.37
N ALA A 333 12.66 -2.11 9.73
CA ALA A 333 11.82 -2.86 8.82
C ALA A 333 10.58 -2.08 8.34
N VAL A 334 10.08 -1.16 9.17
CA VAL A 334 8.89 -0.33 8.89
C VAL A 334 9.31 1.08 8.45
N TYR A 335 10.22 1.71 9.19
CA TYR A 335 10.73 3.06 8.89
C TYR A 335 12.25 3.03 8.69
N PRO A 336 12.74 2.97 7.44
CA PRO A 336 14.16 2.98 7.16
C PRO A 336 14.76 4.37 7.40
N LYS A 337 16.08 4.42 7.51
CA LYS A 337 16.83 5.67 7.74
C LYS A 337 16.61 6.68 6.59
N PRO A 338 16.74 8.00 6.85
CA PRO A 338 16.58 9.03 5.81
C PRO A 338 17.44 8.79 4.55
N GLU A 339 18.70 8.36 4.70
CA GLU A 339 19.58 8.08 3.56
C GLU A 339 19.18 6.85 2.73
N VAL A 340 18.20 6.08 3.18
CA VAL A 340 17.56 4.97 2.47
C VAL A 340 16.22 5.41 1.88
N MET A 341 15.46 6.26 2.58
CA MET A 341 14.23 6.89 2.05
C MET A 341 14.48 7.64 0.74
N GLU A 342 15.56 8.42 0.66
CA GLU A 342 15.98 9.14 -0.56
C GLU A 342 16.34 8.20 -1.74
N LYS A 343 16.57 6.92 -1.45
CA LYS A 343 16.99 5.90 -2.41
C LYS A 343 15.84 4.98 -2.85
N LEU A 344 14.67 5.08 -2.23
CA LEU A 344 13.48 4.35 -2.65
C LEU A 344 13.06 4.76 -4.07
N PHE A 345 12.46 3.83 -4.80
CA PHE A 345 11.96 4.06 -6.16
C PHE A 345 10.65 3.31 -6.38
N THR A 346 9.77 3.85 -7.22
CA THR A 346 8.54 3.18 -7.69
C THR A 346 8.77 2.44 -9.01
N LEU A 347 7.93 1.44 -9.33
CA LEU A 347 7.89 0.85 -10.68
C LEU A 347 7.06 1.71 -11.63
N GLN A 348 7.65 2.16 -12.73
CA GLN A 348 6.93 2.87 -13.80
C GLN A 348 6.30 1.89 -14.78
N VAL A 349 5.12 2.24 -15.31
CA VAL A 349 4.44 1.49 -16.37
C VAL A 349 5.33 1.43 -17.62
N LYS A 350 5.62 0.22 -18.10
CA LYS A 350 6.55 -0.01 -19.23
C LYS A 350 5.80 -0.16 -20.55
N ASP A 351 6.54 -0.09 -21.66
CA ASP A 351 5.97 -0.41 -22.98
C ASP A 351 5.62 -1.92 -23.05
N PRO A 352 4.45 -2.32 -23.61
CA PRO A 352 4.04 -3.73 -23.67
C PRO A 352 4.99 -4.66 -24.45
N LYS A 353 5.91 -4.16 -25.29
CA LYS A 353 6.99 -4.97 -25.89
C LYS A 353 8.07 -5.27 -24.85
N LEU A 354 8.43 -4.30 -24.02
CA LEU A 354 9.42 -4.46 -22.95
C LEU A 354 8.91 -5.39 -21.84
N GLU A 355 7.64 -5.27 -21.46
CA GLU A 355 7.01 -6.21 -20.51
C GLU A 355 7.10 -7.66 -21.02
N ARG A 356 6.79 -7.90 -22.30
CA ARG A 356 6.96 -9.23 -22.92
C ARG A 356 8.40 -9.71 -22.97
N VAL A 357 9.38 -8.82 -23.11
CA VAL A 357 10.80 -9.18 -22.98
C VAL A 357 11.09 -9.62 -21.54
N ILE A 358 10.72 -8.81 -20.56
CA ILE A 358 10.91 -9.10 -19.12
C ILE A 358 10.30 -10.45 -18.76
N THR A 359 9.06 -10.72 -19.16
CA THR A 359 8.38 -12.01 -18.94
C THR A 359 9.15 -13.18 -19.56
N ARG A 360 9.61 -13.07 -20.81
CA ARG A 360 10.38 -14.14 -21.48
C ARG A 360 11.73 -14.39 -20.82
N THR A 361 12.45 -13.33 -20.49
CA THR A 361 13.74 -13.40 -19.79
C THR A 361 13.58 -14.01 -18.39
N TRP A 362 12.50 -13.69 -17.69
CA TRP A 362 12.14 -14.31 -16.41
C TRP A 362 11.82 -15.80 -16.57
N THR A 363 11.01 -16.19 -17.57
CA THR A 363 10.73 -17.60 -17.85
C THR A 363 12.03 -18.37 -18.10
N LYS A 364 12.96 -17.81 -18.90
CA LYS A 364 14.28 -18.39 -19.14
C LYS A 364 15.07 -18.57 -17.83
N LEU A 365 15.08 -17.56 -16.96
CA LEU A 365 15.77 -17.62 -15.67
C LEU A 365 15.17 -18.71 -14.75
N LYS A 366 13.85 -18.81 -14.65
CA LYS A 366 13.19 -19.83 -13.82
C LYS A 366 13.45 -21.25 -14.33
N THR A 367 13.44 -21.47 -15.65
CA THR A 367 13.60 -22.80 -16.26
C THR A 367 15.05 -23.22 -16.48
N GLY A 368 16.00 -22.28 -16.52
CA GLY A 368 17.43 -22.56 -16.40
C GLY A 368 17.73 -23.26 -15.07
N LYS A 369 18.52 -24.34 -15.14
CA LYS A 369 19.03 -25.10 -14.00
C LYS A 369 20.50 -24.78 -13.78
#